data_AF-A0A7J7MHA4-F1
#
_entry.id   AF-A0A7J7MHA4-F1
#
_cell.length_a   1.000
_cell.length_b   1.000
_cell.length_c   1.000
_cell.angle_alpha   90.00
_cell.angle_beta   90.00
_cell.angle_gamma   90.00
#
_symmetry.space_group_name_H-M   'P 1'
#
loop_
_entity.id
_entity.type
_entity.pdbx_description
1 polymer ?
#
loop_
_entity_poly.entity_id
_entity_poly.type
_entity_poly.pdbx_seq_one_letter_code
_entity_poly.pdbx_strand_id
1 'polypeptide(L)'
;MADGDKLVHELDLKFKRSSLSHDIGITQKYNVTLDVPLVIDINRLLKGDLLIKFEKGSYARIGVMPQYGDADSVKWFDVKNIFTFHILNCLEDENKVVVRGFNTLQSIISGPDFGLKFFGMFSKGFKLIIPSEAD
;
A
#
# COMPACT_ATOMS: atom_id res chain seq x y z
N MET A 1 27.49 12.87 -7.13
CA MET A 1 27.11 11.48 -7.50
C MET A 1 26.10 11.00 -6.48
N ALA A 2 25.22 10.06 -6.81
CA ALA A 2 24.34 9.43 -5.82
C ALA A 2 25.16 8.39 -5.04
N ASP A 3 25.86 8.84 -4.02
CA ASP A 3 26.71 8.02 -3.14
C ASP A 3 25.89 7.22 -2.12
N GLY A 4 24.72 7.71 -1.72
CA GLY A 4 23.79 7.01 -0.83
C GLY A 4 24.11 7.16 0.66
N ASP A 5 25.15 7.93 1.01
CA ASP A 5 25.64 8.05 2.39
C ASP A 5 24.83 9.04 3.25
N LYS A 6 24.04 9.90 2.61
CA LYS A 6 23.27 10.94 3.28
C LYS A 6 21.79 10.88 2.93
N LEU A 7 20.96 10.69 3.94
CA LEU A 7 19.53 10.95 3.85
C LEU A 7 19.31 12.47 3.78
N VAL A 8 18.82 12.94 2.64
CA VAL A 8 18.63 14.39 2.37
C VAL A 8 17.22 14.87 2.68
N HIS A 9 16.25 13.96 2.73
CA HIS A 9 14.85 14.28 2.94
C HIS A 9 14.10 13.05 3.45
N GLU A 10 13.34 13.25 4.53
CA GLU A 10 12.49 12.25 5.17
C GLU A 10 11.27 12.96 5.75
N LEU A 11 10.10 12.34 5.64
CA LEU A 11 8.87 12.82 6.24
C LEU A 11 7.87 11.68 6.41
N ASP A 12 6.94 11.90 7.34
CA ASP A 12 5.79 11.02 7.54
C ASP A 12 4.57 11.57 6.82
N LEU A 13 4.05 10.81 5.86
CA LEU A 13 2.78 11.12 5.22
C LEU A 13 1.64 10.83 6.20
N LYS A 14 0.76 11.82 6.43
CA LYS A 14 -0.37 11.76 7.36
C LYS A 14 -1.55 10.93 6.81
N PHE A 15 -1.32 9.65 6.51
CA PHE A 15 -2.38 8.72 6.10
C PHE A 15 -3.39 8.52 7.23
N LYS A 16 -4.67 8.40 6.88
CA LYS A 16 -5.76 8.18 7.85
C LYS A 16 -6.01 6.70 8.18
N ARG A 17 -5.39 5.81 7.41
CA ARG A 17 -5.48 4.34 7.53
C ARG A 17 -4.13 3.73 7.16
N SER A 18 -3.88 2.52 7.65
CA SER A 18 -2.72 1.71 7.25
C SER A 18 -2.93 1.13 5.84
N SER A 19 -2.89 2.00 4.85
CA SER A 19 -2.93 1.62 3.43
C SER A 19 -1.61 0.99 3.02
N LEU A 20 -1.64 -0.09 2.26
CA LEU A 20 -0.46 -0.61 1.57
C LEU A 20 -0.15 0.30 0.37
N SER A 21 0.66 1.33 0.59
CA SER A 21 1.25 2.13 -0.48
C SER A 21 2.44 1.39 -1.08
N HIS A 22 2.17 0.47 -2.01
CA HIS A 22 3.20 -0.43 -2.56
C HIS A 22 4.19 0.26 -3.50
N ASP A 23 3.72 1.21 -4.29
CA ASP A 23 4.48 1.84 -5.37
C ASP A 23 4.43 3.37 -5.25
N ILE A 24 5.39 4.05 -5.88
CA ILE A 24 5.53 5.50 -5.88
C ILE A 24 5.90 5.99 -7.27
N GLY A 25 5.20 7.02 -7.74
CA GLY A 25 5.54 7.72 -8.97
C GLY A 25 6.47 8.89 -8.68
N ILE A 26 7.44 9.13 -9.57
CA ILE A 26 8.35 10.27 -9.47
C ILE A 26 8.31 11.03 -10.79
N THR A 27 8.17 12.35 -10.72
CA THR A 27 8.37 13.26 -11.86
C THR A 27 9.58 14.16 -11.58
N GLN A 28 9.85 15.13 -12.46
CA GLN A 28 10.94 16.07 -12.25
C GLN A 28 10.74 16.93 -10.99
N LYS A 29 9.48 17.26 -10.64
CA LYS A 29 9.14 18.17 -9.55
C LYS A 29 8.31 17.54 -8.45
N TYR A 30 7.70 16.37 -8.68
CA TYR A 30 6.71 15.82 -7.77
C TYR A 30 6.94 14.33 -7.46
N ASN A 31 6.62 13.95 -6.22
CA ASN A 31 6.37 12.59 -5.81
C ASN A 31 4.86 12.32 -5.88
N VAL A 32 4.49 11.15 -6.37
CA VAL A 32 3.10 10.70 -6.53
C VAL A 32 2.89 9.45 -5.69
N THR A 33 1.97 9.51 -4.72
CA THR A 33 1.63 8.39 -3.83
C THR A 33 0.19 7.95 -4.03
N LEU A 34 -0.08 6.67 -3.75
CA LEU A 34 -1.40 6.06 -3.90
C LEU A 34 -1.97 5.68 -2.52
N ASP A 35 -3.14 6.20 -2.18
CA ASP A 35 -3.95 5.75 -1.04
C ASP A 35 -5.13 4.93 -1.59
N VAL A 36 -4.84 3.69 -1.96
CA VAL A 36 -5.81 2.71 -2.48
C VAL A 36 -6.42 1.91 -1.32
N PRO A 37 -7.63 1.34 -1.46
CA PRO A 37 -8.32 0.67 -0.35
C PRO A 37 -7.75 -0.73 -0.05
N LEU A 38 -6.44 -0.89 -0.06
CA LEU A 38 -5.75 -2.12 0.31
C LEU A 38 -5.18 -1.94 1.71
N VAL A 39 -5.90 -2.41 2.73
CA VAL A 39 -5.66 -2.05 4.13
C VAL A 39 -4.98 -3.17 4.90
N ILE A 40 -3.90 -2.81 5.59
CA ILE A 40 -3.19 -3.64 6.57
C ILE A 40 -3.87 -3.47 7.93
N ASP A 41 -4.36 -4.57 8.52
CA ASP A 41 -4.98 -4.56 9.85
C ASP A 41 -4.52 -5.77 10.67
N ILE A 42 -3.72 -5.52 11.71
CA ILE A 42 -3.24 -6.56 12.63
C ILE A 42 -4.39 -7.16 13.43
N ASN A 43 -5.43 -6.39 13.77
CA ASN A 43 -6.58 -6.94 14.47
C ASN A 43 -7.35 -7.94 13.60
N ARG A 44 -7.32 -7.77 12.27
CA ARG A 44 -7.87 -8.75 11.33
C ARG A 44 -7.08 -10.06 11.40
N LEU A 45 -5.74 -9.97 11.42
CA LEU A 45 -4.86 -11.13 11.58
C LEU A 45 -5.07 -11.86 12.92
N LEU A 46 -5.16 -11.13 14.03
CA LEU A 46 -5.39 -11.71 15.36
C LEU A 46 -6.73 -12.46 15.47
N LYS A 47 -7.71 -12.08 14.66
CA LYS A 47 -9.02 -12.75 14.56
C LYS A 47 -9.03 -13.93 13.57
N GLY A 48 -7.90 -14.27 12.98
CA GLY A 48 -7.75 -15.36 12.01
C GLY A 48 -8.16 -15.00 10.57
N ASP A 49 -8.35 -13.71 10.27
CA ASP A 49 -8.62 -13.21 8.91
C ASP A 49 -7.32 -12.61 8.32
N LEU A 50 -7.36 -12.11 7.09
CA LEU A 50 -6.19 -11.69 6.33
C LEU A 50 -5.58 -10.38 6.85
N LEU A 51 -4.25 -10.33 6.99
CA LEU A 51 -3.55 -9.08 7.34
C LEU A 51 -3.85 -7.95 6.34
N ILE A 52 -3.89 -8.26 5.05
CA ILE A 52 -4.13 -7.31 3.95
C ILE A 52 -5.46 -7.65 3.29
N LYS A 53 -6.34 -6.66 3.10
CA LYS A 53 -7.63 -6.85 2.44
C LYS A 53 -8.01 -5.62 1.61
N PHE A 54 -8.68 -5.87 0.50
CA PHE A 54 -9.27 -4.84 -0.32
C PHE A 54 -10.66 -4.42 0.21
N GLU A 55 -10.74 -3.22 0.75
CA GLU A 55 -11.94 -2.62 1.35
C GLU A 55 -12.77 -1.89 0.28
N LYS A 56 -13.54 -2.64 -0.51
CA LYS A 56 -14.28 -2.14 -1.70
C LYS A 56 -15.22 -0.93 -1.44
N GLY A 57 -15.68 -0.73 -0.21
CA GLY A 57 -16.51 0.42 0.17
C GLY A 57 -15.71 1.67 0.58
N SER A 58 -14.39 1.57 0.65
CA SER A 58 -13.52 2.64 1.13
C SER A 58 -13.08 3.58 0.00
N TYR A 59 -12.49 4.73 0.36
CA TYR A 59 -12.05 5.72 -0.60
C TYR A 59 -10.75 5.29 -1.31
N ALA A 60 -10.49 5.89 -2.47
CA ALA A 60 -9.23 5.85 -3.18
C ALA A 60 -8.82 7.28 -3.56
N ARG A 61 -7.54 7.62 -3.42
CA ARG A 61 -7.03 8.95 -3.78
C ARG A 61 -5.56 8.90 -4.20
N ILE A 62 -5.17 9.87 -5.01
CA ILE A 62 -3.79 10.08 -5.47
C ILE A 62 -3.24 11.33 -4.78
N GLY A 63 -2.07 11.21 -4.15
CA GLY A 63 -1.36 12.33 -3.54
C GLY A 63 -0.26 12.83 -4.48
N VAL A 64 -0.19 14.14 -4.73
CA VAL A 64 0.89 14.79 -5.47
C VAL A 64 1.59 15.77 -4.55
N MET A 65 2.87 15.53 -4.30
CA MET A 65 3.70 16.30 -3.37
C MET A 65 4.92 16.85 -4.10
N PRO A 66 5.36 18.10 -3.90
CA PRO A 66 6.66 18.55 -4.36
C PRO A 66 7.78 17.59 -3.91
N GLN A 67 8.81 17.40 -4.72
CA GLN A 67 9.84 16.37 -4.49
C GLN A 67 10.49 16.44 -3.10
N TYR A 68 10.63 17.66 -2.56
CA TYR A 68 11.18 17.95 -1.23
C TYR A 68 10.18 18.73 -0.36
N GLY A 69 8.87 18.54 -0.60
CA GLY A 69 7.81 19.16 0.19
C GLY A 69 7.63 18.50 1.55
N ASP A 70 6.70 19.00 2.35
CA ASP A 70 6.28 18.36 3.61
C ASP A 70 4.92 17.65 3.46
N ALA A 71 4.47 16.99 4.53
CA ALA A 71 3.19 16.28 4.53
C ALA A 71 1.96 17.19 4.27
N ASP A 72 2.05 18.49 4.56
CA ASP A 72 0.96 19.45 4.36
C ASP A 72 0.97 20.04 2.94
N SER A 73 2.08 19.91 2.22
CA SER A 73 2.21 20.27 0.80
C SER A 73 1.56 19.28 -0.17
N VAL A 74 1.15 18.10 0.32
CA VAL A 74 0.50 17.06 -0.49
C VAL A 74 -0.88 17.52 -0.94
N LYS A 75 -1.10 17.55 -2.26
CA LYS A 75 -2.42 17.71 -2.84
C LYS A 75 -3.05 16.35 -3.08
N TRP A 76 -4.17 16.09 -2.42
CA TRP A 76 -4.92 14.84 -2.55
C TRP A 76 -6.06 15.00 -3.56
N PHE A 77 -6.17 14.03 -4.47
CA PHE A 77 -7.21 13.96 -5.49
C PHE A 77 -7.99 12.66 -5.31
N ASP A 78 -9.28 12.78 -4.99
CA ASP A 78 -10.15 11.62 -4.91
C ASP A 78 -10.36 11.01 -6.30
N VAL A 79 -10.27 9.69 -6.37
CA VAL A 79 -10.51 8.93 -7.61
C VAL A 79 -11.60 7.91 -7.39
N LYS A 80 -12.27 7.50 -8.47
CA LYS A 80 -13.20 6.37 -8.43
C LYS A 80 -12.44 5.16 -7.87
N ASN A 81 -13.13 4.30 -7.12
CA ASN A 81 -12.49 3.18 -6.43
C ASN A 81 -11.86 2.20 -7.44
N ILE A 82 -10.57 2.39 -7.67
CA ILE A 82 -9.73 1.69 -8.63
C ILE A 82 -8.56 1.10 -7.88
N PHE A 83 -8.16 -0.11 -8.25
CA PHE A 83 -6.95 -0.70 -7.73
C PHE A 83 -5.83 -0.59 -8.76
N THR A 84 -4.76 0.10 -8.38
CA THR A 84 -3.50 0.16 -9.11
C THR A 84 -2.42 -0.30 -8.16
N PHE A 85 -1.78 -1.42 -8.48
CA PHE A 85 -0.66 -1.91 -7.69
C PHE A 85 0.67 -1.32 -8.17
N HIS A 86 0.87 -1.31 -9.50
CA HIS A 86 2.07 -0.75 -10.13
C HIS A 86 1.77 0.49 -10.98
N ILE A 87 2.66 1.47 -10.86
CA ILE A 87 2.71 2.66 -11.70
C ILE A 87 3.71 2.36 -12.83
N LEU A 88 3.28 2.54 -14.08
CA LEU A 88 4.15 2.38 -15.24
C LEU A 88 5.11 3.57 -15.38
N ASN A 89 4.57 4.79 -15.29
CA ASN A 89 5.37 6.01 -15.29
C ASN A 89 4.54 7.21 -14.80
N CYS A 90 5.22 8.24 -14.30
CA CYS A 90 4.65 9.56 -14.07
C CYS A 90 5.42 10.61 -14.87
N LEU A 91 4.70 11.59 -15.42
CA LEU A 91 5.32 12.71 -16.14
C LEU A 91 4.53 13.99 -15.93
N GLU A 92 5.19 15.12 -16.16
CA GLU A 92 4.56 16.45 -16.16
C GLU A 92 4.21 16.84 -17.60
N ASP A 93 3.00 17.33 -17.80
CA ASP A 93 2.52 17.84 -19.09
C ASP A 93 1.78 19.16 -18.84
N GLU A 94 2.42 20.27 -19.22
CA GLU A 94 1.98 21.64 -18.94
C GLU A 94 1.66 21.88 -17.45
N ASN A 95 0.37 21.92 -17.10
CA ASN A 95 -0.15 22.14 -15.76
C ASN A 95 -0.69 20.86 -15.10
N LYS A 96 -0.33 19.68 -15.64
CA LYS A 96 -0.82 18.37 -15.19
C LYS A 96 0.34 17.48 -14.76
N VAL A 97 0.04 16.62 -13.78
CA VAL A 97 0.81 15.41 -13.51
C VAL A 97 0.03 14.24 -14.08
N VAL A 98 0.63 13.52 -15.02
CA VAL A 98 0.03 12.37 -15.70
C VAL A 98 0.60 11.10 -15.09
N VAL A 99 -0.29 10.29 -14.51
CA VAL A 99 0.03 8.97 -13.94
C VAL A 99 -0.45 7.89 -14.91
N ARG A 100 0.47 7.04 -15.38
CA ARG A 100 0.13 5.88 -16.21
C ARG A 100 0.30 4.62 -15.39
N GLY A 101 -0.72 3.76 -15.38
CA GLY A 101 -0.71 2.52 -14.63
C GLY A 101 -1.85 1.60 -15.05
N PHE A 102 -1.90 0.43 -14.42
CA PHE A 102 -2.99 -0.52 -14.62
C PHE A 102 -4.11 -0.26 -13.62
N ASN A 103 -5.35 -0.46 -14.06
CA ASN A 103 -6.52 -0.31 -13.21
C ASN A 103 -7.30 -1.63 -13.21
N THR A 104 -7.60 -2.14 -12.03
CA THR A 104 -8.53 -3.25 -11.83
C THR A 104 -9.65 -2.87 -10.87
N LEU A 105 -10.81 -3.50 -11.03
CA LEU A 105 -11.97 -3.31 -10.15
C LEU A 105 -11.87 -4.09 -8.82
N GLN A 106 -10.86 -4.97 -8.71
CA GLN A 106 -10.66 -5.90 -7.60
C GLN A 106 -9.16 -6.09 -7.39
N SER A 107 -8.75 -6.33 -6.14
CA SER A 107 -7.37 -6.67 -5.80
C SER A 107 -7.01 -8.11 -6.20
N ILE A 108 -5.81 -8.29 -6.76
CA ILE A 108 -5.19 -9.63 -6.93
C ILE A 108 -4.75 -10.23 -5.60
N ILE A 109 -4.50 -9.38 -4.60
CA ILE A 109 -4.36 -9.77 -3.19
C ILE A 109 -5.79 -9.96 -2.67
N SER A 110 -6.46 -10.95 -3.24
CA SER A 110 -7.56 -11.63 -2.60
C SER A 110 -6.89 -12.73 -1.81
N GLY A 111 -7.07 -12.75 -0.48
CA GLY A 111 -6.73 -13.97 0.24
C GLY A 111 -7.61 -15.12 -0.26
N PRO A 112 -7.35 -16.35 0.20
CA PRO A 112 -7.95 -17.52 -0.41
C PRO A 112 -9.47 -17.35 -0.43
N ASP A 113 -10.06 -17.51 -1.62
CA ASP A 113 -11.48 -17.81 -1.73
C ASP A 113 -11.73 -18.96 -0.73
N PHE A 114 -12.72 -18.79 0.15
CA PHE A 114 -13.14 -19.80 1.13
C PHE A 114 -13.69 -21.05 0.41
N GLY A 115 -12.80 -21.78 -0.24
CA GLY A 115 -12.97 -22.97 -1.07
C GLY A 115 -11.69 -23.81 -1.16
N LEU A 116 -10.53 -23.28 -0.76
CA LEU A 116 -9.30 -24.04 -0.53
C LEU A 116 -8.87 -23.89 0.93
N LYS A 117 -8.75 -25.02 1.62
CA LYS A 117 -8.57 -25.16 3.07
C LYS A 117 -7.50 -24.21 3.63
N PHE A 118 -7.92 -23.42 4.62
CA PHE A 118 -7.15 -22.45 5.43
C PHE A 118 -5.79 -22.97 5.97
N PHE A 119 -5.59 -24.30 6.04
CA PHE A 119 -4.35 -24.93 6.54
C PHE A 119 -3.19 -25.05 5.54
N GLY A 120 -3.33 -24.56 4.30
CA GLY A 120 -2.31 -24.75 3.25
C GLY A 120 -1.23 -23.66 3.14
N MET A 121 -1.40 -22.50 3.79
CA MET A 121 -0.61 -21.29 3.47
C MET A 121 0.54 -20.97 4.44
N PHE A 122 0.69 -21.73 5.53
CA PHE A 122 1.87 -21.65 6.38
C PHE A 122 2.85 -22.75 5.97
N SER A 123 4.10 -22.35 5.67
CA SER A 123 5.24 -23.27 5.67
C SER A 123 5.14 -24.19 6.88
N LYS A 124 5.30 -25.51 6.68
CA LYS A 124 5.24 -26.53 7.75
C LYS A 124 6.30 -26.35 8.85
N GLY A 125 7.15 -25.32 8.77
CA GLY A 125 8.22 -25.06 9.72
C GLY A 125 7.90 -23.91 10.64
N PHE A 126 7.07 -24.15 11.66
CA PHE A 126 7.20 -23.60 13.02
C PHE A 126 6.23 -24.39 13.92
N LYS A 127 6.62 -25.61 14.31
CA LYS A 127 6.02 -26.24 15.50
C LYS A 127 6.59 -25.49 16.71
N LEU A 128 5.82 -24.56 17.27
CA LEU A 128 6.07 -24.12 18.63
C LEU A 128 5.83 -25.33 19.53
N ILE A 129 6.92 -25.90 20.05
CA ILE A 129 6.86 -26.81 21.20
C ILE A 129 7.02 -25.91 22.42
N ILE A 130 5.95 -25.74 23.19
CA ILE A 130 5.99 -25.20 24.55
C ILE A 130 5.29 -26.23 25.46
N PRO A 131 5.88 -26.58 26.61
CA PRO A 131 5.71 -27.87 27.29
C PRO A 131 4.49 -27.88 28.21
N SER A 132 3.97 -29.08 28.53
CA SER A 132 3.14 -29.26 29.73
C SER A 132 3.98 -29.92 30.82
N GLU A 133 4.22 -29.17 31.90
CA GLU A 133 4.50 -29.73 33.22
C GLU A 133 3.23 -30.35 33.82
N ALA A 134 3.44 -31.37 34.69
CA ALA A 134 2.52 -32.02 35.63
C ALA A 134 1.43 -32.95 35.02
N ASP A 135 1.21 -34.20 35.46
CA ASP A 135 1.50 -34.89 36.73
C ASP A 135 2.12 -36.31 36.54
#